data_AF-A0A2N1DEB8-F1
#
_entry.id   AF-A0A2N1DEB8-F1
#
_cell.length_a   1.000
_cell.length_b   1.000
_cell.length_c   1.000
_cell.angle_alpha   90.00
_cell.angle_beta   90.00
_cell.angle_gamma   90.00
#
_symmetry.space_group_name_H-M   'P 1'
#
loop_
_entity.id
_entity.type
_entity.pdbx_description
1 polymer ?
#
loop_
_entity_poly.entity_id
_entity_poly.type
_entity_poly.pdbx_seq_one_letter_code
_entity_poly.pdbx_strand_id
1 'polypeptide(L)' 'MDVNHKRLKYLAAQTDVAFEQYKQHPASEKYAQAYEEAKFALDHYMLEIRKSMEQKDKKTKII' A
#
# COMPACT_ATOMS: atom_id res chain seq x y z
N MET A 1 12.92 15.14 0.48
CA MET A 1 12.92 13.73 0.93
C MET A 1 11.58 13.11 0.56
N ASP A 2 11.62 11.95 -0.07
CA ASP A 2 10.48 11.29 -0.71
C ASP A 2 9.54 10.65 0.34
N VAL A 3 8.61 11.45 0.84
CA VAL A 3 7.61 11.04 1.86
C VAL A 3 6.77 9.87 1.35
N ASN A 4 6.61 9.79 0.03
CA ASN A 4 5.89 8.72 -0.66
C ASN A 4 6.61 7.37 -0.54
N HIS A 5 7.93 7.33 -0.77
CA HIS A 5 8.72 6.12 -0.55
C HIS A 5 8.70 5.63 0.89
N LYS A 6 8.73 6.55 1.88
CA LYS A 6 8.68 6.16 3.30
C LYS A 6 7.36 5.48 3.65
N ARG A 7 6.25 6.05 3.18
CA ARG A 7 4.92 5.51 3.45
C ARG A 7 4.66 4.21 2.70
N LEU A 8 5.12 4.10 1.46
CA LEU A 8 5.05 2.85 0.68
C LEU A 8 5.83 1.72 1.36
N LYS A 9 7.07 1.99 1.79
CA LYS A 9 7.88 1.01 2.52
C LYS A 9 7.23 0.58 3.83
N TYR A 10 6.63 1.52 4.56
CA TYR A 10 5.91 1.22 5.78
C TYR A 10 4.70 0.30 5.54
N LEU A 11 3.87 0.65 4.55
CA LEU A 11 2.71 -0.17 4.18
C LEU A 11 3.13 -1.56 3.70
N ALA A 12 4.17 -1.65 2.86
CA ALA A 12 4.70 -2.92 2.40
C ALA A 12 5.22 -3.79 3.56
N ALA A 13 5.98 -3.22 4.49
CA ALA A 13 6.45 -3.94 5.67
C ALA A 13 5.29 -4.41 6.57
N GLN A 14 4.24 -3.59 6.70
CA GLN A 14 3.05 -3.96 7.47
C GLN A 14 2.27 -5.12 6.80
N THR A 15 2.14 -5.10 5.48
CA THR A 15 1.54 -6.21 4.71
C THR A 15 2.38 -7.48 4.83
N ASP A 16 3.71 -7.36 4.81
CA ASP A 16 4.64 -8.50 4.93
C ASP A 16 4.49 -9.20 6.28
N VAL A 17 4.48 -8.44 7.38
CA VAL A 17 4.26 -8.96 8.74
C VAL A 17 2.89 -9.62 8.86
N ALA A 18 1.83 -8.97 8.34
CA ALA A 18 0.48 -9.55 8.37
C ALA A 18 0.39 -10.85 7.55
N PHE A 19 1.10 -10.91 6.43
CA PHE A 19 1.18 -12.09 5.59
C PHE A 19 1.94 -13.24 6.28
N GLU A 20 3.06 -12.95 6.94
CA GLU A 20 3.80 -13.95 7.72
C GLU A 20 2.94 -14.52 8.85
N GLN A 21 2.21 -13.67 9.57
CA GLN A 21 1.28 -14.09 10.62
C GLN A 21 0.14 -14.94 10.07
N TYR A 22 -0.45 -14.54 8.94
CA TYR A 22 -1.49 -15.31 8.26
C TYR A 22 -0.96 -16.66 7.75
N LYS A 23 0.25 -16.70 7.21
CA LYS A 23 0.90 -17.92 6.74
C LYS A 23 1.16 -18.91 7.87
N GLN A 24 1.51 -18.42 9.07
CA GLN A 24 1.65 -19.25 10.27
C GLN A 24 0.30 -19.72 10.82
N HIS A 25 -0.76 -18.92 10.63
CA HIS A 25 -2.10 -19.19 11.16
C HIS A 25 -3.21 -19.02 10.10
N PRO A 26 -3.25 -19.87 9.05
CA PRO A 26 -4.16 -19.69 7.92
C PRO A 26 -5.64 -19.92 8.30
N ALA A 27 -5.90 -20.61 9.42
CA ALA A 27 -7.24 -20.85 9.94
C ALA A 27 -7.77 -19.68 10.82
N SER A 28 -6.97 -18.64 11.07
CA SER A 28 -7.42 -17.51 11.86
C SER A 28 -7.99 -16.42 10.96
N GLU A 29 -9.30 -16.20 11.07
CA GLU A 29 -9.99 -15.12 10.37
C GLU A 29 -9.43 -13.73 10.74
N LYS A 30 -8.92 -13.55 11.97
CA LYS A 30 -8.27 -12.30 12.38
C LYS A 30 -7.04 -11.96 11.53
N TYR A 31 -6.17 -12.94 11.28
CA TYR A 31 -4.96 -12.71 10.48
C TYR A 31 -5.30 -12.61 8.99
N ALA A 32 -6.32 -13.34 8.53
CA ALA A 32 -6.84 -13.20 7.17
C ALA A 32 -7.33 -11.77 6.91
N GLN A 33 -8.18 -11.26 7.82
CA GLN A 33 -8.74 -9.93 7.71
C GLN A 33 -7.65 -8.85 7.82
N ALA A 34 -6.70 -9.00 8.77
CA ALA A 34 -5.58 -8.06 8.91
C ALA A 34 -4.68 -8.00 7.65
N TYR A 35 -4.45 -9.14 7.00
CA TYR A 35 -3.72 -9.21 5.74
C TYR A 35 -4.50 -8.55 4.61
N GLU A 36 -5.80 -8.82 4.48
CA GLU A 36 -6.66 -8.17 3.48
C GLU A 36 -6.72 -6.65 3.66
N GLU A 37 -6.87 -6.17 4.90
CA GLU A 37 -6.86 -4.74 5.23
C GLU A 37 -5.51 -4.09 4.88
N ALA A 38 -4.39 -4.73 5.23
CA ALA A 38 -3.06 -4.24 4.89
C ALA A 38 -2.82 -4.22 3.37
N LYS A 39 -3.28 -5.24 2.66
CA LYS A 39 -3.19 -5.32 1.19
C LYS A 39 -4.02 -4.23 0.52
N PHE A 40 -5.25 -4.02 1.00
CA PHE A 40 -6.13 -2.97 0.48
C PHE A 40 -5.54 -1.57 0.71
N ALA A 41 -4.98 -1.31 1.89
CA ALA A 41 -4.33 -0.04 2.20
C ALA A 41 -3.12 0.23 1.28
N LEU A 42 -2.31 -0.80 0.99
CA LEU A 42 -1.18 -0.70 0.07
C LEU A 42 -1.63 -0.41 -1.37
N ASP A 43 -2.66 -1.13 -1.85
CA ASP A 43 -3.20 -0.94 -3.21
C ASP A 43 -3.81 0.46 -3.39
N HIS A 44 -4.62 0.90 -2.42
CA HIS A 44 -5.20 2.24 -2.42
C HIS A 44 -4.10 3.31 -2.48
N TYR A 45 -3.05 3.16 -1.66
CA TYR A 45 -1.94 4.10 -1.63
C TYR A 45 -1.17 4.14 -2.97
N MET A 46 -0.95 2.98 -3.61
CA MET A 46 -0.32 2.94 -4.93
C MET A 46 -1.17 3.61 -6.00
N LEU A 47 -2.50 3.43 -5.96
CA LEU A 47 -3.43 4.11 -6.87
C LEU A 47 -3.42 5.63 -6.65
N GLU A 48 -3.39 6.09 -5.40
CA GLU A 48 -3.30 7.52 -5.06
C GLU A 48 -1.98 8.14 -5.52
N ILE A 49 -0.86 7.43 -5.33
CA ILE A 49 0.44 7.87 -5.84
C ILE A 49 0.40 7.95 -7.36
N ARG A 50 -0.08 6.91 -8.04
CA ARG A 50 -0.16 6.88 -9.50
C ARG A 50 -1.00 8.04 -10.03
N LYS A 51 -2.19 8.25 -9.47
CA LYS A 51 -3.04 9.41 -9.79
C LYS A 51 -2.35 10.75 -9.52
N SER A 52 -1.60 10.86 -8.43
CA SER A 52 -0.86 12.08 -8.09
C SER A 52 0.29 12.36 -9.06
N MET A 53 0.95 11.31 -9.56
CA MET A 53 1.99 11.43 -10.60
C MET A 53 1.37 11.80 -11.95
N GLU A 54 0.27 11.15 -12.35
CA GLU A 54 -0.45 11.45 -13.60
C GLU A 54 -1.01 12.89 -13.64
N GLN A 55 -1.49 13.40 -12.50
CA GLN A 55 -1.97 14.78 -12.40
C GLN A 55 -0.84 15.82 -12.52
N LYS A 56 0.37 15.51 -12.02
CA LYS A 56 1.54 16.39 -12.18
C LYS A 56 2.01 16.46 -13.63
N ASP A 57 1.96 15.36 -14.37
CA ASP A 57 2.33 15.32 -15.79
C ASP A 57 1.36 16.17 -16.65
N LYS A 58 0.05 16.02 -16.42
CA LYS A 58 -0.97 16.82 -17.13
C LYS A 58 -0.87 18.33 -16.89
N LYS A 59 -0.45 18.77 -15.70
CA LYS A 59 -0.32 20.19 -15.37
C LYS A 59 0.89 20.86 -16.04
N THR A 60 1.85 20.08 -16.53
CA THR A 60 3.08 20.59 -17.19
C THR A 60 2.92 20.74 -18.70
N LYS A 61 1.91 20.12 -19.33
CA LYS A 61 1.61 20.25 -20.77
C LYS A 61 0.69 21.42 -21.14
N ILE A 62 0.30 22.25 -20.17
CA ILE A 62 -0.58 23.42 -20.39
C ILE A 62 0.20 24.69 -20.01
N ILE A 63 1.29 24.95 -20.72
CA ILE A 63 1.98 26.25 -20.71
C ILE A 63 2.61 26.49 -22.08
#